data_AF-A0A2D6KEM4-F1
#
_entry.id   AF-A0A2D6KEM4-F1
#
_cell.length_a   1.000
_cell.length_b   1.000
_cell.length_c   1.000
_cell.angle_alpha   90.00
_cell.angle_beta   90.00
_cell.angle_gamma   90.00
#
_symmetry.space_group_name_H-M   'P 1'
#
loop_
_entity.id
_entity.type
_entity.pdbx_description
1 polymer ?
#
loop_
_entity_poly.entity_id
_entity_poly.type
_entity_poly.pdbx_seq_one_letter_code
_entity_poly.pdbx_strand_id
1 'polypeptide(L)'
;MKDDELMKKDFYYDKDYYYDPEIGDFQIYRKSSDKVSNNIFVGDFIISVTKEGEVVGLEIRDLVYRFEEAGIDPGIIKKMKEAELQVIKKIDCVFIAVDFIFEDNGRLLKMRMPITHFPLSELY
;
A
#
# COMPACT_ATOMS: atom_id res chain seq x y z
N MET A 1 -12.91 25.05 -17.80
CA MET A 1 -11.85 25.31 -16.80
C MET A 1 -12.45 25.24 -15.41
N LYS A 2 -12.66 24.02 -14.89
CA LYS A 2 -13.07 23.78 -13.50
C LYS A 2 -12.61 22.39 -13.07
N ASP A 3 -11.32 22.07 -13.22
CA ASP A 3 -10.79 20.75 -12.84
C ASP A 3 -9.41 20.82 -12.17
N ASP A 4 -9.04 21.95 -11.56
CA ASP A 4 -7.74 22.10 -10.87
C ASP A 4 -7.86 22.27 -9.34
N GLU A 5 -9.04 21.98 -8.76
CA GLU A 5 -9.29 22.03 -7.31
C GLU A 5 -9.48 20.65 -6.66
N LEU A 6 -8.94 19.58 -7.26
CA LEU A 6 -8.73 18.32 -6.53
C LEU A 6 -7.54 18.46 -5.58
N MET A 7 -7.85 19.12 -4.46
CA MET A 7 -7.26 18.97 -3.14
C MET A 7 -5.75 18.67 -3.09
N LYS A 8 -4.96 19.75 -3.01
CA LYS A 8 -3.78 19.78 -2.13
C LYS A 8 -4.26 19.66 -0.68
N LYS A 9 -4.68 18.47 -0.27
CA LYS A 9 -4.80 18.15 1.15
C LYS A 9 -3.45 17.62 1.59
N ASP A 10 -2.78 18.38 2.44
CA ASP A 10 -1.75 17.84 3.31
C ASP A 10 -2.47 16.82 4.24
N PHE A 11 -2.58 15.58 3.77
CA PHE A 11 -3.18 14.51 4.56
C PHE A 11 -2.18 14.07 5.63
N TYR A 12 -2.31 14.65 6.82
CA TYR A 12 -1.77 14.06 8.03
C TYR A 12 -2.74 12.94 8.45
N TYR A 13 -2.51 11.72 7.97
CA TYR A 13 -3.18 10.56 8.53
C TYR A 13 -2.57 10.24 9.90
N ASP A 14 -3.42 10.08 10.91
CA ASP A 14 -3.03 9.62 12.26
C ASP A 14 -2.64 8.12 12.26
N LYS A 15 -2.80 7.45 11.11
CA LYS A 15 -2.41 6.08 10.82
C LYS A 15 -1.68 6.06 9.47
N ASP A 16 -0.65 5.24 9.35
CA ASP A 16 0.10 5.10 8.10
C ASP A 16 -0.71 4.41 6.98
N TYR A 17 -1.96 4.00 7.23
CA TYR A 17 -2.83 3.33 6.28
C TYR A 17 -4.32 3.72 6.42
N TYR A 18 -5.10 3.45 5.37
CA TYR A 18 -6.54 3.64 5.27
C TYR A 18 -7.18 2.47 4.50
N TYR A 19 -8.39 2.07 4.89
CA TYR A 19 -9.19 1.06 4.18
C TYR A 19 -10.60 1.61 3.96
N ASP A 20 -11.06 1.60 2.71
CA ASP A 20 -12.42 1.97 2.34
C ASP A 20 -13.31 0.72 2.24
N PRO A 21 -14.25 0.52 3.18
CA PRO A 21 -15.12 -0.65 3.15
C PRO A 21 -16.20 -0.62 2.07
N GLU A 22 -16.48 0.52 1.43
CA GLU A 22 -17.51 0.62 0.37
C GLU A 22 -16.99 0.11 -0.97
N ILE A 23 -15.74 0.42 -1.29
CA ILE A 23 -15.09 0.03 -2.55
C ILE A 23 -14.03 -1.06 -2.39
N GLY A 24 -13.62 -1.37 -1.16
CA GLY A 24 -12.63 -2.41 -0.86
C GLY A 24 -11.18 -1.98 -1.03
N ASP A 25 -10.94 -0.70 -1.29
CA ASP A 25 -9.59 -0.18 -1.54
C ASP A 25 -8.82 0.00 -0.23
N PHE A 26 -7.54 -0.36 -0.27
CA PHE A 26 -6.61 -0.19 0.83
C PHE A 26 -5.44 0.69 0.40
N GLN A 27 -5.09 1.67 1.23
CA GLN A 27 -4.00 2.60 0.98
C GLN A 27 -3.03 2.58 2.15
N ILE A 28 -1.73 2.60 1.87
CA ILE A 28 -0.68 2.68 2.88
C ILE A 28 0.42 3.60 2.41
N TYR A 29 0.88 4.47 3.30
CA TYR A 29 1.87 5.50 3.01
C TYR A 29 2.95 5.51 4.08
N ARG A 30 4.17 5.87 3.69
CA ARG A 30 5.28 6.12 4.61
C ARG A 30 5.56 7.60 4.62
N LYS A 31 5.95 8.14 5.78
CA LYS A 31 6.48 9.51 5.85
C LYS A 31 7.71 9.62 4.95
N SER A 32 7.66 10.56 4.01
CA SER A 32 8.80 10.99 3.21
C SER A 32 8.90 12.52 3.26
N SER A 33 10.11 13.04 3.14
CA SER A 33 10.36 14.48 2.98
C SER A 33 10.00 14.97 1.57
N ASP A 34 9.92 14.04 0.62
CA ASP A 34 9.75 14.34 -0.79
C ASP A 34 8.30 14.13 -1.24
N LYS A 35 7.92 14.89 -2.27
CA LYS A 35 6.59 14.75 -2.88
C LYS A 35 6.55 13.55 -3.82
N VAL A 36 5.40 12.90 -3.88
CA VAL A 36 5.09 11.95 -4.95
C VAL A 36 5.20 12.66 -6.30
N SER A 37 6.00 12.08 -7.20
CA SER A 37 6.17 12.59 -8.56
C SER A 37 5.56 11.70 -9.62
N ASN A 38 5.41 10.40 -9.35
CA ASN A 38 4.87 9.44 -10.29
C ASN A 38 4.12 8.31 -9.58
N ASN A 39 3.21 7.66 -10.31
CA ASN A 39 2.50 6.46 -9.89
C ASN A 39 2.75 5.34 -10.90
N ILE A 40 3.21 4.18 -10.41
CA ILE A 40 3.44 2.98 -11.20
C ILE A 40 2.22 2.07 -11.02
N PHE A 41 1.61 1.64 -12.11
CA PHE A 41 0.41 0.80 -12.11
C PHE A 41 0.80 -0.65 -12.42
N VAL A 42 0.49 -1.57 -11.50
CA VAL A 42 0.78 -3.00 -11.64
C VAL A 42 -0.50 -3.78 -11.32
N GLY A 43 -1.30 -4.08 -12.34
CA GLY A 43 -2.62 -4.68 -12.13
C GLY A 43 -3.49 -3.80 -11.22
N ASP A 44 -3.96 -4.36 -10.11
CA ASP A 44 -4.80 -3.66 -9.12
C ASP A 44 -3.98 -2.88 -8.08
N PHE A 45 -2.67 -2.74 -8.30
CA PHE A 45 -1.78 -2.01 -7.40
C PHE A 45 -1.35 -0.67 -8.02
N ILE A 46 -1.37 0.39 -7.21
CA ILE A 46 -0.79 1.68 -7.56
C ILE A 46 0.35 1.97 -6.59
N ILE A 47 1.56 2.12 -7.10
CA ILE A 47 2.75 2.36 -6.30
C ILE A 47 3.15 3.82 -6.49
N SER A 48 3.12 4.60 -5.42
CA SER A 48 3.52 6.01 -5.44
C SER A 48 5.01 6.15 -5.18
N VAL A 49 5.70 6.85 -6.09
CA VAL A 49 7.14 7.05 -6.03
C VAL A 49 7.52 8.53 -6.05
N THR A 50 8.59 8.88 -5.35
CA THR A 50 9.21 10.21 -5.39
C THR A 50 10.08 10.35 -6.64
N LYS A 51 10.58 11.57 -6.89
CA LYS A 51 11.46 11.86 -8.03
C LYS A 51 12.80 11.10 -7.93
N GLU A 52 13.21 10.73 -6.73
CA GLU A 52 14.43 9.95 -6.48
C GLU A 52 14.22 8.43 -6.57
N GLY A 53 13.00 8.00 -6.95
CA GLY A 53 12.63 6.59 -7.03
C GLY A 53 12.36 5.95 -5.67
N GLU A 54 12.11 6.75 -4.61
CA GLU A 54 11.66 6.21 -3.33
C GLU A 54 10.19 5.80 -3.41
N VAL A 55 9.87 4.56 -3.05
CA VAL A 55 8.48 4.09 -2.90
C VAL A 55 7.94 4.59 -1.56
N VAL A 56 6.92 5.44 -1.61
CA VAL A 56 6.34 6.13 -0.45
C VAL A 56 4.87 5.80 -0.22
N GLY A 57 4.21 5.15 -1.18
CA GLY A 57 2.82 4.76 -1.06
C GLY A 57 2.46 3.52 -1.87
N LEU A 58 1.40 2.85 -1.45
CA LEU A 58 0.78 1.75 -2.16
C LEU A 58 -0.73 1.83 -1.97
N GLU A 59 -1.46 1.76 -3.08
CA GLU A 59 -2.89 1.46 -3.14
C GLU A 59 -3.07 0.02 -3.63
N ILE A 60 -3.91 -0.74 -2.94
CA ILE A 60 -4.38 -2.07 -3.34
C ILE A 60 -5.87 -1.91 -3.60
N ARG A 61 -6.29 -2.05 -4.85
CA ARG A 61 -7.71 -2.04 -5.19
C ARG A 61 -8.34 -3.39 -4.88
N ASP A 62 -9.55 -3.34 -4.35
CA ASP A 62 -10.32 -4.53 -3.97
C ASP A 62 -9.50 -5.54 -3.14
N LEU A 63 -8.97 -5.10 -2.00
CA LEU A 63 -8.16 -5.92 -1.11
C LEU A 63 -8.90 -7.19 -0.63
N VAL A 64 -10.22 -7.09 -0.48
CA VAL A 64 -11.11 -8.19 -0.09
C VAL A 64 -11.03 -9.31 -1.11
N TYR A 65 -11.21 -8.99 -2.40
CA TYR A 65 -11.08 -9.98 -3.47
C TYR A 65 -9.70 -10.66 -3.46
N ARG A 66 -8.62 -9.90 -3.21
CA ARG A 66 -7.28 -10.48 -3.11
C ARG A 66 -7.10 -11.42 -1.92
N PHE A 67 -7.75 -11.16 -0.79
CA PHE A 67 -7.76 -12.11 0.33
C PHE A 67 -8.53 -13.39 -0.04
N GLU A 68 -9.68 -13.27 -0.70
CA GLU A 68 -10.45 -14.42 -1.16
C GLU A 68 -9.66 -15.30 -2.14
N GLU A 69 -8.98 -14.70 -3.12
CA GLU A 69 -8.11 -15.43 -4.06
C GLU A 69 -6.97 -16.18 -3.36
N ALA A 70 -6.47 -15.64 -2.25
CA ALA A 70 -5.45 -16.26 -1.42
C ALA A 70 -6.01 -17.28 -0.41
N GLY A 71 -7.33 -17.54 -0.42
CA GLY A 71 -8.00 -18.44 0.53
C GLY A 71 -8.05 -17.90 1.97
N ILE A 72 -7.92 -16.59 2.13
CA ILE A 72 -8.01 -15.88 3.41
C ILE A 72 -9.46 -15.41 3.59
N ASP A 73 -10.02 -15.58 4.78
CA ASP A 73 -11.33 -15.02 5.11
C ASP A 73 -11.30 -13.49 4.99
N PRO A 74 -12.03 -12.87 4.04
CA PRO A 74 -12.05 -11.42 3.88
C PRO A 74 -12.54 -10.69 5.14
N GLY A 75 -13.31 -11.35 6.00
CA GLY A 75 -13.73 -10.83 7.30
C GLY A 75 -12.55 -10.48 8.23
N ILE A 76 -11.36 -10.99 7.97
CA ILE A 76 -10.14 -10.69 8.75
C ILE A 76 -9.75 -9.21 8.69
N ILE A 77 -10.14 -8.47 7.64
CA ILE A 77 -9.82 -7.04 7.52
C ILE A 77 -10.40 -6.22 8.68
N LYS A 78 -11.55 -6.62 9.23
CA LYS A 78 -12.19 -6.00 10.39
C LYS A 78 -11.38 -6.15 11.68
N LYS A 79 -10.43 -7.10 11.68
CA LYS A 79 -9.53 -7.39 12.80
C LYS A 79 -8.15 -6.76 12.62
N MET A 80 -7.93 -5.99 11.55
CA MET A 80 -6.64 -5.35 11.27
C MET A 80 -6.32 -4.30 12.35
N LYS A 81 -5.11 -4.40 12.88
CA LYS A 81 -4.56 -3.44 13.86
C LYS A 81 -3.53 -2.54 13.21
N GLU A 82 -2.65 -3.13 12.43
CA GLU A 82 -1.54 -2.44 11.81
C GLU A 82 -1.33 -2.96 10.39
N ALA A 83 -0.79 -2.08 9.55
CA ALA A 83 -0.28 -2.44 8.25
C ALA A 83 1.00 -1.64 8.01
N GLU A 84 2.01 -2.28 7.42
CA GLU A 84 3.31 -1.67 7.16
C GLU A 84 3.75 -1.96 5.73
N LEU A 85 4.11 -0.90 4.99
CA LEU A 85 4.65 -1.02 3.64
C LEU A 85 6.13 -1.39 3.71
N GLN A 86 6.45 -2.58 3.22
CA GLN A 86 7.82 -3.10 3.14
C GLN A 86 8.40 -2.82 1.75
N VAL A 87 9.46 -2.02 1.71
CA VAL A 87 10.23 -1.74 0.48
C VAL A 87 11.64 -2.26 0.69
N ILE A 88 11.94 -3.42 0.12
CA ILE A 88 13.22 -4.11 0.29
C ILE A 88 14.06 -3.91 -0.96
N LYS A 89 15.11 -3.09 -0.87
CA LYS A 89 16.09 -2.92 -1.94
C LYS A 89 17.11 -4.06 -1.91
N LYS A 90 17.32 -4.71 -3.05
CA LYS A 90 18.40 -5.67 -3.34
C LYS A 90 19.25 -5.13 -4.48
N ILE A 91 20.36 -5.80 -4.80
CA ILE A 91 21.43 -5.29 -5.69
C ILE A 91 20.87 -4.68 -6.99
N ASP A 92 19.92 -5.36 -7.65
CA ASP A 92 19.35 -4.91 -8.93
C ASP A 92 17.82 -4.82 -8.93
N CYS A 93 17.16 -5.01 -7.78
CA CYS A 93 15.70 -5.03 -7.72
C CYS A 93 15.16 -4.42 -6.43
N VAL A 94 13.94 -3.94 -6.50
CA VAL A 94 13.15 -3.55 -5.34
C VAL A 94 11.99 -4.50 -5.23
N PHE A 95 11.79 -5.02 -4.03
CA PHE A 95 10.67 -5.87 -3.68
C PHE A 95 9.70 -5.08 -2.79
N ILE A 96 8.43 -5.09 -3.16
CA ILE A 96 7.34 -4.47 -2.38
C ILE A 96 6.47 -5.56 -1.77
N ALA A 97 6.20 -5.42 -0.48
CA ALA A 97 5.20 -6.20 0.23
C ALA A 97 4.43 -5.34 1.25
N VAL A 98 3.29 -5.82 1.70
CA VAL A 98 2.58 -5.27 2.85
C VAL A 98 2.56 -6.30 3.97
N ASP A 99 3.01 -5.88 5.14
CA ASP A 99 2.85 -6.63 6.37
C ASP A 99 1.58 -6.18 7.07
N PHE A 100 0.60 -7.08 7.21
CA PHE A 100 -0.61 -6.87 7.99
C PHE A 100 -0.48 -7.53 9.36
N ILE A 101 -0.97 -6.85 10.39
CA ILE A 101 -1.11 -7.40 11.74
C ILE A 101 -2.60 -7.40 12.09
N PHE A 102 -3.13 -8.58 12.40
CA PHE A 102 -4.52 -8.79 12.80
C PHE A 102 -4.60 -9.30 14.23
N GLU A 103 -5.68 -8.96 14.94
CA GLU A 103 -5.99 -9.57 16.24
C GLU A 103 -7.05 -10.66 16.07
N ASP A 104 -6.68 -11.92 16.34
CA ASP A 104 -7.60 -13.05 16.32
C ASP A 104 -7.56 -13.81 17.66
N ASN A 105 -8.71 -13.89 18.34
CA ASN A 105 -8.86 -14.60 19.62
C ASN A 105 -7.79 -14.22 20.67
N GLY A 106 -7.44 -12.92 20.75
CA GLY A 106 -6.44 -12.39 21.67
C GLY A 106 -4.99 -12.65 21.26
N ARG A 107 -4.74 -13.14 20.04
CA ARG A 107 -3.40 -13.33 19.47
C ARG A 107 -3.19 -12.39 18.29
N LEU A 108 -1.96 -11.90 18.15
CA LEU A 108 -1.55 -11.15 16.98
C LEU A 108 -1.10 -12.12 15.89
N LEU A 109 -1.73 -12.03 14.73
CA LEU A 109 -1.37 -12.75 13.52
C LEU A 109 -0.69 -11.79 12.56
N LYS A 110 0.51 -12.14 12.12
CA LYS A 110 1.24 -11.38 11.09
C LYS A 110 1.14 -12.09 9.75
N MET A 111 0.76 -11.34 8.72
CA MET A 111 0.65 -11.83 7.35
C MET A 111 1.41 -10.90 6.42
N ARG A 112 2.23 -11.48 5.53
CA ARG A 112 2.93 -10.72 4.49
C ARG A 112 2.30 -10.98 3.15
N MET A 113 1.80 -9.94 2.50
CA MET A 113 1.34 -9.99 1.12
C MET A 113 2.44 -9.47 0.19
N PRO A 114 3.08 -10.32 -0.62
CA PRO A 114 3.95 -9.85 -1.69
C PRO A 114 3.13 -9.11 -2.74
N ILE A 115 3.59 -7.94 -3.18
CA ILE A 115 2.90 -7.12 -4.18
C ILE A 115 3.57 -7.31 -5.54
N THR A 116 4.85 -6.93 -5.63
CA THR A 116 5.61 -7.02 -6.87
C THR A 116 7.11 -6.92 -6.59
N HIS A 117 7.90 -7.13 -7.65
CA HIS A 117 9.30 -6.74 -7.73
C HIS A 117 9.57 -6.09 -9.07
N PHE A 118 10.50 -5.15 -9.11
CA PHE A 118 10.94 -4.52 -10.36
C PHE A 118 12.44 -4.24 -10.32
N PRO A 119 13.09 -4.18 -11.50
CA PRO A 119 14.45 -3.67 -11.61
C PRO A 119 14.55 -2.26 -11.04
N LEU A 120 15.67 -1.93 -10.39
CA LEU A 120 15.91 -0.55 -9.89
C LEU A 120 15.78 0.52 -10.99
N SER A 121 16.08 0.16 -12.24
CA SER A 121 15.98 1.07 -13.39
C SER A 121 14.56 1.51 -13.73
N GLU A 122 13.53 0.82 -13.25
CA GLU A 122 12.12 1.16 -13.53
C GLU A 122 11.55 2.19 -12.54
N LEU A 123 12.34 2.61 -11.54
CA LEU A 123 11.97 3.63 -10.55
C LEU A 123 12.40 5.06 -10.92
N TYR A 124 13.17 5.24 -11.99
CA TYR A 124 13.79 6.52 -12.40
C TYR A 124 13.24 7.05 -13.72
#